data_AF-A0AA85G8Z2-F1
#
_entry.id   AF-A0AA85G8Z2-F1
#
_cell.length_a   1.000
_cell.length_b   1.000
_cell.length_c   1.000
_cell.angle_alpha   90.00
_cell.angle_beta   90.00
_cell.angle_gamma   90.00
#
_symmetry.space_group_name_H-M   'P 1'
#
loop_
_entity.id
_entity.type
_entity.pdbx_description
1 polymer ?
#
loop_
_entity_poly.entity_id
_entity_poly.type
_entity_poly.pdbx_seq_one_letter_code
_entity_poly.pdbx_strand_id
1 'polypeptide(L)' 'IDLHTIDKVYKAKYGIYLSDDVKRIYYGEYADALLKLLKKEEIPDIYQYSIPLPLPLLLHAIEP' A
#
# COMPACT_ATOMS: atom_id res chain seq x y z
N ILE A 1 10.46 -4.04 3.62
CA ILE A 1 10.62 -2.89 2.70
C ILE A 1 9.33 -2.78 1.92
N ASP A 2 8.67 -1.63 1.98
CA ASP A 2 7.39 -1.40 1.29
C ASP A 2 7.61 -0.93 -0.15
N LEU A 3 6.72 -1.31 -1.07
CA LEU A 3 6.84 -1.00 -2.49
C LEU A 3 6.77 0.52 -2.76
N HIS A 4 6.02 1.26 -1.96
CA HIS A 4 6.02 2.73 -2.01
C HIS A 4 7.35 3.34 -1.55
N THR A 5 8.05 2.68 -0.62
CA THR A 5 9.40 3.10 -0.22
C THR A 5 10.38 2.87 -1.36
N ILE A 6 10.20 1.79 -2.13
CA ILE A 6 11.03 1.48 -3.31
C ILE A 6 10.83 2.55 -4.39
N ASP A 7 9.60 2.98 -4.69
CA ASP A 7 9.34 4.04 -5.68
C ASP A 7 10.01 5.39 -5.30
N LYS A 8 9.98 5.75 -4.00
CA LYS A 8 10.70 6.94 -3.49
C LYS A 8 12.21 6.81 -3.59
N VAL A 9 12.77 5.66 -3.21
CA VAL A 9 14.21 5.39 -3.32
C VAL A 9 14.65 5.39 -4.78
N TYR A 10 13.82 4.84 -5.67
CA TYR A 10 14.05 4.83 -7.11
C TYR A 10 14.11 6.24 -7.67
N LYS A 11 13.16 7.11 -7.31
CA LYS A 11 13.20 8.53 -7.66
C LYS A 11 14.44 9.24 -7.13
N ALA A 12 14.79 9.00 -5.87
CA ALA A 12 15.99 9.61 -5.28
C ALA A 12 17.28 9.20 -6.01
N LYS A 13 17.32 7.98 -6.55
CA LYS A 13 18.50 7.44 -7.23
C LYS A 13 18.57 7.80 -8.73
N TYR A 14 17.44 7.78 -9.43
CA TYR A 14 17.40 7.90 -10.90
C TYR A 14 16.71 9.18 -11.39
N GLY A 15 16.15 9.99 -10.49
CA GLY A 15 15.46 11.25 -10.84
C GLY A 15 14.07 11.08 -11.45
N ILE A 16 13.64 9.84 -11.71
CA ILE A 16 12.34 9.49 -12.31
C ILE A 16 11.58 8.52 -11.40
N TYR A 17 10.25 8.51 -11.48
CA TYR A 17 9.46 7.52 -10.74
C TYR A 17 9.57 6.15 -11.40
N LEU A 18 9.53 5.09 -10.58
CA LEU A 18 9.57 3.73 -11.09
C LEU A 18 8.36 3.45 -11.97
N SER A 19 7.20 4.02 -11.61
CA SER A 19 5.98 3.92 -12.41
C SER A 19 6.10 4.53 -13.81
N ASP A 20 6.86 5.61 -13.98
CA ASP A 20 7.07 6.23 -15.30
C ASP A 20 7.93 5.34 -16.20
N ASP A 21 8.96 4.72 -15.63
CA ASP A 21 9.82 3.81 -16.38
C ASP A 21 9.11 2.50 -16.73
N VAL A 22 8.26 1.99 -15.83
CA VAL A 22 7.41 0.82 -16.12
C VAL A 22 6.48 1.10 -17.31
N LYS A 23 5.87 2.29 -17.40
CA LYS A 23 5.05 2.69 -18.56
C LYS A 23 5.85 2.80 -19.86
N ARG A 24 7.12 3.17 -19.77
CA ARG A 24 7.99 3.36 -20.94
C ARG A 24 8.52 2.03 -21.48
N ILE A 25 8.78 1.07 -20.60
CA ILE A 25 9.44 -0.20 -20.95
C ILE A 25 8.40 -1.29 -21.25
N TYR A 26 7.29 -1.31 -20.51
CA TYR A 26 6.27 -2.33 -20.62
C TYR A 26 4.98 -1.76 -21.23
N TYR A 27 4.23 -2.63 -21.92
CA TYR A 27 3.01 -2.25 -22.61
C TYR A 27 1.89 -3.27 -22.36
N GLY A 28 0.65 -2.83 -22.58
CA GLY A 28 -0.55 -3.67 -22.45
C GLY A 28 -0.85 -4.10 -21.01
N GLU A 29 -1.60 -5.19 -20.87
CA GLU A 29 -2.11 -5.67 -19.58
C GLU A 29 -1.01 -5.95 -18.54
N TYR A 30 0.19 -6.30 -19.02
CA TYR A 30 1.35 -6.53 -18.16
C TYR A 30 1.84 -5.23 -17.51
N ALA A 31 1.90 -4.14 -18.27
CA ALA A 31 2.24 -2.83 -17.72
C ALA A 31 1.18 -2.37 -16.70
N ASP A 32 -0.09 -2.59 -17.01
CA ASP A 32 -1.20 -2.23 -16.11
C ASP A 32 -1.16 -3.02 -14.79
N ALA A 33 -0.81 -4.30 -14.84
CA ALA A 33 -0.64 -5.12 -13.64
C ALA A 33 0.52 -4.60 -12.76
N LEU A 34 1.68 -4.30 -13.36
CA LEU A 34 2.83 -3.74 -12.63
C LEU A 34 2.51 -2.38 -12.02
N LEU A 35 1.79 -1.52 -12.75
CA LEU A 35 1.37 -0.22 -12.25
C LEU A 35 0.33 -0.32 -11.13
N LYS A 36 -0.57 -1.31 -11.19
CA LYS A 36 -1.52 -1.60 -10.11
C LYS A 36 -0.84 -2.05 -8.83
N LEU A 37 0.25 -2.82 -8.92
CA LEU A 37 1.04 -3.19 -7.74
C LEU A 37 1.76 -1.97 -7.15
N LEU A 38 2.31 -1.09 -7.98
CA LEU A 38 2.98 0.14 -7.55
C LEU A 38 2.02 1.15 -6.91
N LYS A 39 0.76 1.19 -7.37
CA LYS A 39 -0.29 1.92 -6.70
C LYS A 39 -0.56 1.22 -5.38
N LYS A 40 -0.25 1.91 -4.28
CA LYS A 40 -0.71 1.52 -2.95
C LYS A 40 -2.20 1.21 -3.08
N GLU A 41 -2.60 0.01 -2.67
CA GLU A 41 -4.01 -0.29 -2.41
C GLU A 41 -4.44 0.78 -1.41
N GLU A 42 -5.12 1.81 -1.88
CA GLU A 42 -5.91 2.68 -1.03
C GLU A 42 -6.96 1.75 -0.48
N ILE A 43 -6.60 1.06 0.62
CA ILE A 43 -7.55 0.36 1.46
C ILE A 43 -8.66 1.40 1.64
N PRO A 44 -9.85 1.17 1.08
CA PRO A 44 -10.89 2.17 1.11
C PRO A 44 -11.14 2.50 2.59
N ASP A 45 -11.35 3.77 2.91
CA ASP A 45 -11.44 4.30 4.29
C ASP A 45 -12.43 3.54 5.21
N ILE A 46 -13.26 2.68 4.64
CA ILE A 46 -14.08 1.68 5.33
C ILE A 46 -13.31 0.72 6.25
N TYR A 47 -11.99 0.52 6.07
CA TYR A 47 -11.19 -0.26 7.04
C TYR A 47 -10.40 0.62 8.03
N GLN A 48 -10.41 1.95 7.91
CA GLN A 48 -9.81 2.86 8.90
C GLN A 48 -10.68 3.06 10.14
N TYR A 49 -11.98 2.75 10.06
CA TYR A 49 -12.81 2.59 11.23
C TYR A 49 -12.48 1.27 11.92
N SER A 50 -11.37 1.27 12.66
CA SER A 50 -11.28 0.46 13.87
C SER A 50 -12.55 0.78 14.67
N ILE A 51 -13.51 -0.15 14.67
CA ILE A 51 -14.61 -0.09 15.62
C ILE A 51 -13.93 0.01 16.98
N PRO A 52 -14.09 1.10 17.75
CA PRO A 52 -13.59 1.10 19.10
C PRO A 52 -14.34 -0.01 19.81
N LEU A 53 -13.66 -1.13 20.08
CA LEU A 53 -14.23 -2.17 20.92
C LEU A 53 -14.70 -1.47 22.20
N PRO A 54 -15.99 -1.56 22.55
CA PRO A 54 -16.43 -0.99 23.81
C PRO A 54 -15.61 -1.70 24.89
N LEU A 55 -15.00 -0.91 25.79
CA LEU A 55 -14.15 -1.39 26.89
C LEU A 55 -14.69 -2.61 27.67
N PRO A 56 -16.02 -2.87 27.80
CA PRO A 56 -16.50 -4.05 28.54
C PRO A 56 -15.98 -5.39 28.02
N LEU A 57 -15.62 -5.51 26.74
CA LEU A 57 -15.15 -6.80 26.19
C LEU A 57 -13.70 -7.15 26.57
N LEU A 58 -12.89 -6.15 26.93
CA LEU A 58 -11.48 -6.36 27.32
C LEU A 58 -11.34 -6.88 28.75
N LEU A 59 -12.30 -6.60 29.63
CA LEU A 59 -12.25 -7.01 31.04
C LEU A 59 -12.58 -8.50 31.23
N HIS A 60 -13.42 -9.10 30.38
CA HIS A 60 -13.76 -10.53 30.48
C HIS A 60 -12.65 -11.48 30.01
N ALA A 61 -11.65 -10.99 29.27
CA ALA A 61 -10.50 -11.80 28.85
C ALA A 61 -9.36 -11.80 29.88
N ILE A 62 -9.52 -11.05 30.98
CA ILE A 62 -8.56 -10.93 32.08
C ILE A 62 -9.29 -11.26 33.40
N GLU A 63 -9.98 -12.39 33.44
CA GLU A 63 -10.24 -13.08 34.71
C GLU A 63 -9.53 -14.44 34.65
N PRO A 64 -8.80 -14.82 35.72
CA PRO A 64 -7.92 -16.00 35.76
C PRO A 64 -8.66 -17.34 35.82
#